data_AF-A0A959DVU8-F1
#
_entry.id   AF-A0A959DVU8-F1
#
_cell.length_a   1.000
_cell.length_b   1.000
_cell.length_c   1.000
_cell.angle_alpha   90.00
_cell.angle_beta   90.00
_cell.angle_gamma   90.00
#
_symmetry.space_group_name_H-M   'P 1'
#
loop_
_entity.id
_entity.type
_entity.pdbx_description
1 polymer ?
#
loop_
_entity_poly.entity_id
_entity_poly.type
_entity_poly.pdbx_seq_one_letter_code
_entity_poly.pdbx_strand_id
1 'polypeptide(L)'
;MKDFKVELKWALIYSVTTLIWLIIERYLGLHDEHLDRQLRFMVILGVLYLCIYYFGLRDKKVNFYHGQINFKEGLKFALIMSLIVAVLSLFVQFIFVKAISPDYLSNMANYMVKHGRFTKEGADEFYSVSNQLKNSAYTNLVIGVFFGAICAALHKNKANA
;
A
#
# COMPACT_ATOMS: atom_id res chain seq x y z
N MET A 1 -0.38 -13.88 21.94
CA MET A 1 -0.81 -13.14 20.73
C MET A 1 -1.83 -12.02 21.02
N LYS A 2 -1.71 -11.27 22.13
CA LYS A 2 -2.62 -10.14 22.42
C LYS A 2 -2.10 -8.80 21.87
N ASP A 3 -0.81 -8.70 21.57
CA ASP A 3 -0.15 -7.41 21.35
C ASP A 3 -0.18 -6.90 19.91
N PHE A 4 -0.58 -7.71 18.92
CA PHE A 4 -0.60 -7.32 17.50
C PHE A 4 -2.02 -7.23 16.88
N LYS A 5 -3.06 -7.30 17.72
CA LYS A 5 -4.45 -7.30 17.24
C LYS A 5 -4.81 -6.01 16.51
N VAL A 6 -4.27 -4.88 16.96
CA VAL A 6 -4.53 -3.57 16.35
C VAL A 6 -3.86 -3.51 14.97
N GLU A 7 -2.59 -3.89 14.89
CA GLU A 7 -1.80 -3.94 13.66
C GLU A 7 -2.47 -4.84 12.61
N LEU A 8 -2.91 -6.04 13.00
CA LEU A 8 -3.61 -6.96 12.10
C LEU A 8 -4.95 -6.39 11.62
N LYS A 9 -5.75 -5.80 12.51
CA LYS A 9 -7.03 -5.17 12.15
C LYS A 9 -6.84 -4.08 11.09
N TRP A 10 -5.89 -3.18 11.31
CA TRP A 10 -5.65 -2.07 10.40
C TRP A 10 -4.95 -2.51 9.10
N ALA A 11 -4.11 -3.54 9.14
CA ALA A 11 -3.54 -4.14 7.93
C ALA A 11 -4.59 -4.83 7.04
N LEU A 12 -5.61 -5.45 7.64
CA LEU A 12 -6.75 -6.00 6.91
C LEU A 12 -7.60 -4.89 6.29
N ILE A 13 -7.90 -3.82 7.03
CA ILE A 13 -8.61 -2.64 6.51
C ILE A 13 -7.83 -2.03 5.33
N TYR A 14 -6.51 -1.90 5.46
CA TYR A 14 -5.64 -1.44 4.38
C TYR A 14 -5.82 -2.31 3.13
N SER A 15 -5.67 -3.63 3.28
CA SER A 15 -5.73 -4.58 2.15
C SER A 15 -7.10 -4.60 1.46
N VAL A 16 -8.19 -4.54 2.23
CA VAL A 16 -9.55 -4.45 1.68
C VAL A 16 -9.76 -3.11 0.96
N THR A 17 -9.27 -2.01 1.54
CA THR A 17 -9.33 -0.69 0.89
C THR A 17 -8.59 -0.70 -0.43
N THR A 18 -7.42 -1.33 -0.50
CA THR A 18 -6.67 -1.51 -1.75
C THR A 18 -7.46 -2.31 -2.78
N LEU A 19 -8.10 -3.42 -2.40
CA LEU A 19 -8.92 -4.22 -3.32
C LEU A 19 -10.11 -3.43 -3.87
N ILE A 20 -10.83 -2.71 -3.01
CA ILE A 20 -11.94 -1.85 -3.43
C ILE A 20 -11.44 -0.80 -4.41
N TRP A 21 -10.29 -0.17 -4.12
CA TRP A 21 -9.70 0.82 -5.00
C TRP A 21 -9.35 0.25 -6.38
N LEU A 22 -8.70 -0.92 -6.44
CA LEU A 22 -8.36 -1.57 -7.71
C LEU A 22 -9.59 -1.92 -8.54
N ILE A 23 -10.71 -2.27 -7.90
CA ILE A 23 -11.99 -2.49 -8.58
C ILE A 23 -12.51 -1.17 -9.16
N ILE A 24 -12.48 -0.08 -8.39
CA ILE A 24 -12.87 1.26 -8.86
C ILE A 24 -12.00 1.69 -10.05
N GLU A 25 -10.68 1.51 -9.98
CA GLU A 25 -9.76 1.86 -11.07
C GLU A 25 -10.09 1.11 -12.36
N ARG A 26 -10.43 -0.17 -12.27
CA ARG A 26 -10.89 -0.95 -13.42
C ARG A 26 -12.16 -0.34 -14.02
N TYR A 27 -13.18 -0.06 -13.20
CA TYR A 27 -14.44 0.50 -13.69
C TYR A 27 -14.30 1.91 -14.30
N LEU A 28 -13.32 2.69 -13.85
CA LEU A 28 -12.99 3.99 -14.44
C LEU A 28 -12.15 3.87 -15.72
N GLY A 29 -11.83 2.65 -16.18
CA GLY A 29 -11.02 2.41 -17.37
C GLY A 29 -9.55 2.78 -17.19
N LEU A 30 -9.07 2.96 -15.96
CA LEU A 30 -7.68 3.34 -15.67
C LEU A 30 -6.68 2.21 -15.94
N HIS A 31 -7.17 0.99 -16.12
CA HIS A 31 -6.36 -0.16 -16.48
C HIS A 31 -6.25 -0.41 -17.99
N ASP A 32 -7.06 0.28 -18.81
CA ASP A 32 -7.16 0.03 -20.24
C ASP A 32 -7.16 1.33 -21.05
N GLU A 33 -8.21 2.16 -20.97
CA GLU A 33 -8.40 3.35 -21.82
C GLU A 33 -7.60 4.58 -21.34
N HIS A 34 -7.42 4.74 -20.03
CA HIS A 34 -6.89 5.96 -19.41
C HIS A 34 -5.58 5.72 -18.66
N LEU A 35 -4.67 4.96 -19.26
CA LEU A 35 -3.35 4.62 -18.69
C LEU A 35 -2.50 5.87 -18.39
N ASP A 36 -2.69 6.96 -19.14
CA ASP A 36 -2.03 8.25 -18.92
C ASP A 36 -2.45 8.94 -17.61
N ARG A 37 -3.64 8.61 -17.08
CA ARG A 37 -4.24 9.27 -15.91
C ARG A 37 -3.97 8.56 -14.61
N GLN A 38 -3.46 7.32 -14.67
CA GLN A 38 -3.30 6.45 -13.50
C GLN A 38 -2.52 7.12 -12.36
N LEU A 39 -1.45 7.87 -12.69
CA LEU A 39 -0.61 8.54 -11.69
C LEU A 39 -1.38 9.55 -10.83
N ARG A 40 -2.41 10.22 -11.39
CA ARG A 40 -3.22 11.20 -10.65
C ARG A 40 -4.12 10.54 -9.61
N PHE A 41 -4.66 9.36 -9.93
CA PHE A 41 -5.55 8.63 -9.05
C PHE A 41 -4.79 7.94 -7.91
N MET A 42 -3.54 7.53 -8.14
CA MET A 42 -2.66 6.96 -7.10
C MET A 42 -2.43 7.91 -5.91
N VAL A 43 -2.47 9.24 -6.12
CA VAL A 43 -2.35 10.21 -5.02
C VAL A 43 -3.50 10.09 -4.03
N ILE A 44 -4.73 9.86 -4.52
CA ILE A 44 -5.92 9.71 -3.67
C ILE A 44 -5.75 8.48 -2.78
N LEU A 45 -5.31 7.36 -3.35
CA LEU A 45 -5.00 6.14 -2.60
C LEU A 45 -3.92 6.37 -1.54
N GLY A 46 -2.89 7.15 -1.86
CA GLY A 46 -1.86 7.56 -0.90
C GLY A 46 -2.42 8.30 0.31
N VAL A 47 -3.37 9.21 0.11
CA VAL A 47 -4.06 9.91 1.21
C VAL A 47 -4.87 8.94 2.06
N LEU A 48 -5.60 8.00 1.44
CA LEU A 48 -6.35 6.96 2.17
C LEU A 48 -5.41 6.13 3.05
N TYR A 49 -4.26 5.71 2.50
CA TYR A 49 -3.24 4.98 3.26
C TYR A 49 -2.70 5.78 4.44
N LEU A 50 -2.40 7.06 4.26
CA LEU A 50 -1.97 7.93 5.36
C LEU A 50 -3.05 8.01 6.46
N CYS A 51 -4.32 8.16 6.10
CA CYS A 51 -5.43 8.15 7.04
C CYS A 51 -5.51 6.82 7.82
N ILE A 52 -5.35 5.69 7.15
CA ILE A 52 -5.36 4.36 7.80
C ILE A 52 -4.20 4.25 8.81
N TYR A 53 -2.99 4.68 8.46
CA TYR A 53 -1.86 4.70 9.39
C TYR A 53 -2.10 5.66 10.56
N TYR A 54 -2.67 6.84 10.30
CA TYR A 54 -3.01 7.83 11.32
C TYR A 54 -4.01 7.26 12.34
N PHE A 55 -5.14 6.73 11.86
CA PHE A 55 -6.17 6.17 12.74
C PHE A 55 -5.72 4.87 13.41
N GLY A 56 -4.94 4.03 12.72
CA GLY A 56 -4.35 2.83 13.29
C GLY A 56 -3.43 3.14 14.46
N LEU A 57 -2.58 4.15 14.32
CA LEU A 57 -1.71 4.57 15.38
C LEU A 57 -2.47 5.22 16.55
N ARG A 58 -3.48 6.04 16.26
CA ARG A 58 -4.39 6.59 17.28
C ARG A 58 -5.07 5.50 18.10
N ASP A 59 -5.56 4.47 17.42
CA ASP A 59 -6.22 3.32 18.02
C ASP A 59 -5.26 2.53 18.92
N LYS A 60 -4.01 2.32 18.47
CA LYS A 60 -2.96 1.71 19.29
C LYS A 60 -2.63 2.56 20.52
N LYS A 61 -2.48 3.87 20.34
CA LYS A 61 -2.18 4.83 21.41
C LYS A 61 -3.24 4.77 22.52
N VAL A 62 -4.52 4.79 22.17
CA VAL A 62 -5.62 4.80 23.15
C VAL A 62 -5.75 3.44 23.84
N ASN A 63 -5.77 2.35 23.08
CA ASN A 63 -6.12 1.03 23.64
C ASN A 63 -4.95 0.28 24.27
N PHE A 64 -3.71 0.57 23.89
CA PHE A 64 -2.52 -0.15 24.37
C PHE A 64 -1.60 0.71 25.23
N TYR A 65 -1.44 1.98 24.87
CA TYR A 65 -0.53 2.89 25.56
C TYR A 65 -1.24 3.93 26.43
N HIS A 66 -2.52 3.72 26.75
CA HIS A 66 -3.31 4.57 27.65
C HIS A 66 -3.26 6.08 27.30
N GLY A 67 -3.25 6.39 26.00
CA GLY A 67 -3.26 7.77 25.50
C GLY A 67 -1.89 8.45 25.44
N GLN A 68 -0.80 7.77 25.79
CA GLN A 68 0.56 8.31 25.67
C GLN A 68 1.36 7.49 24.68
N ILE A 69 2.06 8.10 23.74
CA ILE A 69 2.94 7.36 22.83
C ILE A 69 4.20 8.16 22.54
N ASN A 70 5.34 7.48 22.53
CA ASN A 70 6.59 8.07 22.08
C ASN A 70 6.82 7.75 20.59
N PHE A 71 7.84 8.37 19.99
CA PHE A 71 8.11 8.21 18.56
C PHE A 71 8.53 6.77 18.21
N LYS A 72 9.36 6.14 19.07
CA LYS A 72 9.85 4.77 18.86
C LYS A 72 8.71 3.75 18.85
N GLU A 73 7.75 3.89 19.76
CA GLU A 73 6.55 3.06 19.85
C GLU A 73 5.67 3.20 18.61
N GLY A 74 5.48 4.43 18.12
CA GLY A 74 4.71 4.65 16.90
C GLY A 74 5.39 4.12 15.65
N LEU A 75 6.72 4.24 15.56
CA LEU A 75 7.48 3.65 14.46
C LEU A 75 7.44 2.10 14.52
N LYS A 76 7.51 1.52 15.72
CA LYS A 76 7.36 0.06 15.92
C LYS A 76 6.00 -0.42 15.45
N PHE A 77 4.91 0.27 15.78
CA PHE A 77 3.57 -0.03 15.27
C PHE A 77 3.56 -0.03 13.74
N ALA A 78 4.11 1.01 13.11
CA ALA A 78 4.10 1.15 11.67
C ALA A 78 4.93 0.08 10.94
N LEU A 79 6.08 -0.30 11.50
CA LEU A 79 6.93 -1.38 10.98
C LEU A 79 6.21 -2.73 11.02
N ILE A 80 5.55 -3.04 12.13
CA ILE A 80 4.84 -4.32 12.27
C ILE A 80 3.62 -4.34 11.34
N MET A 81 2.87 -3.24 11.28
CA MET A 81 1.76 -3.11 10.35
C MET A 81 2.22 -3.24 8.89
N SER A 82 3.34 -2.61 8.51
CA SER A 82 3.86 -2.67 7.14
C SER A 82 4.33 -4.06 6.75
N LEU A 83 4.91 -4.83 7.67
CA LEU A 83 5.26 -6.23 7.45
C LEU A 83 4.02 -7.09 7.18
N ILE A 84 2.95 -6.91 7.96
CA ILE A 84 1.68 -7.62 7.75
C ILE A 84 1.07 -7.23 6.40
N VAL A 85 1.02 -5.92 6.09
CA VAL A 85 0.53 -5.42 4.80
C VAL A 85 1.37 -5.93 3.64
N ALA A 86 2.69 -6.00 3.75
CA ALA A 86 3.55 -6.52 2.68
C ALA A 86 3.19 -7.97 2.34
N VAL A 87 2.97 -8.82 3.35
CA VAL A 87 2.53 -10.21 3.13
C VAL A 87 1.13 -10.25 2.52
N LEU A 88 0.17 -9.50 3.07
CA LEU A 88 -1.19 -9.43 2.54
C LEU A 88 -1.23 -8.88 1.11
N SER A 89 -0.30 -7.97 0.77
CA SER A 89 -0.22 -7.36 -0.56
C SER A 89 0.07 -8.39 -1.64
N LEU A 90 0.78 -9.48 -1.33
CA LEU A 90 1.01 -10.57 -2.28
C LEU A 90 -0.32 -11.21 -2.71
N PHE A 91 -1.23 -11.43 -1.75
CA PHE A 91 -2.56 -11.96 -2.03
C PHE A 91 -3.43 -10.95 -2.78
N VAL A 92 -3.41 -9.68 -2.36
CA VAL A 92 -4.14 -8.59 -3.03
C VAL A 92 -3.70 -8.45 -4.49
N GLN A 93 -2.39 -8.39 -4.73
CA GLN A 93 -1.84 -8.28 -6.08
C GLN A 93 -2.09 -9.53 -6.92
N PHE A 94 -2.06 -10.72 -6.33
CA PHE A 94 -2.43 -11.94 -7.05
C PHE A 94 -3.90 -11.91 -7.51
N ILE A 95 -4.82 -11.49 -6.64
CA ILE A 95 -6.23 -11.28 -7.00
C ILE A 95 -6.34 -10.20 -8.08
N PHE A 96 -5.57 -9.12 -7.96
CA PHE A 96 -5.53 -8.05 -8.94
C PHE A 96 -5.18 -8.55 -10.33
N VAL A 97 -4.02 -9.19 -10.51
CA VAL A 97 -3.53 -9.61 -11.83
C VAL A 97 -4.26 -10.83 -12.40
N LYS A 98 -5.05 -11.56 -11.62
CA LYS A 98 -5.80 -12.74 -12.12
C LYS A 98 -7.30 -12.51 -12.28
N ALA A 99 -7.91 -11.77 -11.35
CA ALA A 99 -9.36 -11.64 -11.29
C ALA A 99 -9.83 -10.23 -11.63
N ILE A 100 -9.14 -9.21 -11.11
CA ILE A 100 -9.56 -7.81 -11.30
C ILE A 100 -9.11 -7.30 -12.66
N SER A 101 -7.87 -7.48 -13.09
CA SER A 101 -7.41 -6.89 -14.35
C SER A 101 -6.32 -7.76 -14.98
N PRO A 102 -6.70 -8.89 -15.60
CA PRO A 102 -5.74 -9.83 -16.17
C PRO A 102 -4.88 -9.22 -17.28
N ASP A 103 -5.46 -8.31 -18.06
CA ASP A 103 -4.78 -7.70 -19.21
C ASP A 103 -3.99 -6.43 -18.84
N TYR A 104 -4.11 -5.92 -17.60
CA TYR A 104 -3.51 -4.65 -17.19
C TYR A 104 -2.00 -4.60 -17.40
N LEU A 105 -1.29 -5.67 -17.02
CA LEU A 105 0.16 -5.74 -17.15
C LEU A 105 0.60 -5.68 -18.63
N SER A 106 -0.09 -6.44 -19.50
CA SER A 106 0.17 -6.43 -20.94
C SER A 106 -0.21 -5.10 -21.60
N ASN A 107 -1.34 -4.52 -21.21
CA ASN A 107 -1.80 -3.22 -21.69
C ASN A 107 -0.79 -2.12 -21.35
N MET A 108 -0.27 -2.13 -20.12
CA MET A 108 0.74 -1.17 -19.68
C MET A 108 2.10 -1.40 -20.38
N ALA A 109 2.53 -2.65 -20.54
CA ALA A 109 3.76 -2.97 -21.27
C ALA A 109 3.70 -2.43 -22.71
N ASN A 110 2.61 -2.72 -23.43
CA ASN A 110 2.39 -2.25 -24.79
C ASN A 110 2.33 -0.71 -24.86
N TYR A 111 1.65 -0.08 -23.90
CA TYR A 111 1.59 1.38 -23.81
C TYR A 111 2.98 2.00 -23.64
N MET A 112 3.80 1.47 -22.74
CA MET A 112 5.14 1.99 -22.49
C MET A 112 6.09 1.81 -23.68
N VAL A 113 6.01 0.66 -24.37
CA VAL A 113 6.79 0.41 -25.60
C VAL A 113 6.37 1.37 -26.71
N LYS A 114 5.05 1.53 -26.92
CA LYS A 114 4.50 2.44 -27.95
C LYS A 114 4.94 3.89 -27.76
N HIS A 115 5.14 4.31 -26.51
CA HIS A 115 5.62 5.66 -26.17
C HIS A 115 7.14 5.76 -26.03
N GLY A 116 7.89 4.74 -26.44
CA GLY A 116 9.36 4.73 -26.44
C GLY A 116 9.99 4.77 -25.05
N ARG A 117 9.23 4.41 -23.99
CA ARG A 117 9.71 4.42 -22.60
C ARG A 117 10.42 3.12 -22.21
N PHE A 118 10.16 2.04 -22.95
CA PHE A 118 10.75 0.72 -22.74
C PHE A 118 11.03 0.04 -24.08
N THR A 119 12.02 -0.86 -24.10
CA THR A 119 12.10 -1.91 -25.13
C THR A 119 11.03 -2.97 -24.85
N LYS A 120 10.66 -3.77 -25.86
CA LYS A 120 9.68 -4.84 -25.67
C LYS A 120 10.10 -5.82 -24.57
N GLU A 121 11.33 -6.30 -24.62
CA GLU A 121 11.90 -7.21 -23.62
C GLU A 121 11.92 -6.60 -22.22
N GLY A 122 12.33 -5.33 -22.10
CA GLY A 122 12.34 -4.65 -20.82
C GLY A 122 10.93 -4.42 -20.25
N ALA A 123 9.94 -4.17 -21.10
CA ALA A 123 8.55 -4.02 -20.68
C ALA A 123 7.96 -5.35 -20.19
N ASP A 124 8.22 -6.46 -20.89
CA ASP A 124 7.71 -7.79 -20.51
C ASP A 124 8.30 -8.25 -19.17
N GLU A 125 9.58 -7.94 -18.91
CA GLU A 125 10.21 -8.21 -17.60
C GLU A 125 9.61 -7.33 -16.49
N PHE A 126 9.53 -6.02 -16.74
CA PHE A 126 9.06 -5.04 -15.77
C PHE A 126 7.59 -5.25 -15.39
N TYR A 127 6.73 -5.50 -16.38
CA TYR A 127 5.30 -5.76 -16.19
C TYR A 127 5.00 -7.25 -16.07
N SER A 128 5.89 -8.03 -15.46
CA SER A 128 5.61 -9.43 -15.12
C SER A 128 4.89 -9.56 -13.77
N VAL A 129 4.09 -10.61 -13.60
CA VAL A 129 3.42 -10.93 -12.33
C VAL A 129 4.43 -11.06 -11.18
N SER A 130 5.58 -11.68 -11.45
CA SER A 130 6.66 -11.84 -10.45
C SER A 130 7.19 -10.49 -9.99
N ASN A 131 7.48 -9.58 -10.91
CA ASN A 131 7.97 -8.25 -10.57
C ASN A 131 6.89 -7.43 -9.86
N GLN A 132 5.62 -7.52 -10.29
CA GLN A 132 4.49 -6.84 -9.65
C GLN A 132 4.34 -7.24 -8.17
N LEU A 133 4.40 -8.55 -7.87
CA LEU A 133 4.33 -9.07 -6.50
C LEU A 133 5.51 -8.62 -5.63
N LYS A 134 6.73 -8.66 -6.18
CA LYS A 134 7.93 -8.23 -5.46
C LYS A 134 7.88 -6.73 -5.16
N ASN A 135 7.57 -5.92 -6.17
CA ASN A 135 7.48 -4.47 -6.05
C ASN A 135 6.38 -4.07 -5.08
N SER A 136 5.21 -4.72 -5.11
CA SER A 136 4.15 -4.39 -4.16
C SER A 136 4.58 -4.62 -2.72
N ALA A 137 5.22 -5.75 -2.42
CA ALA A 137 5.70 -6.03 -1.07
C ALA A 137 6.75 -5.00 -0.63
N TYR A 138 7.74 -4.72 -1.49
CA TYR A 138 8.79 -3.75 -1.21
C TYR A 138 8.23 -2.33 -1.01
N THR A 139 7.39 -1.86 -1.92
CA THR A 139 6.78 -0.53 -1.85
C THR A 139 5.92 -0.37 -0.60
N ASN A 140 5.15 -1.40 -0.19
CA ASN A 140 4.36 -1.34 1.04
C ASN A 140 5.23 -1.24 2.30
N LEU A 141 6.40 -1.89 2.33
CA LEU A 141 7.35 -1.72 3.43
C LEU A 141 7.87 -0.29 3.51
N VAL A 142 8.27 0.29 2.37
CA VAL A 142 8.79 1.67 2.29
C VAL A 142 7.71 2.67 2.69
N ILE A 143 6.51 2.56 2.11
CA ILE A 143 5.36 3.44 2.43
C ILE A 143 5.03 3.34 3.91
N GLY A 144 5.01 2.13 4.46
CA GLY A 144 4.66 1.92 5.85
C GLY A 144 5.65 2.56 6.83
N VAL A 145 6.94 2.53 6.52
CA VAL A 145 7.96 3.25 7.30
C VAL A 145 7.77 4.76 7.17
N PHE A 146 7.59 5.25 5.94
CA PHE A 146 7.47 6.68 5.65
C PHE A 146 6.21 7.31 6.29
N PHE A 147 5.02 6.78 6.00
CA PHE A 147 3.77 7.23 6.62
C PHE A 147 3.73 6.94 8.11
N GLY A 148 4.33 5.84 8.53
CA GLY A 148 4.54 5.51 9.93
C GLY A 148 5.29 6.58 10.70
N ALA A 149 6.43 7.03 10.16
CA ALA A 149 7.25 8.07 10.76
C ALA A 149 6.48 9.41 10.84
N ILE A 150 5.75 9.79 9.78
CA ILE A 150 4.89 10.98 9.78
C ILE A 150 3.84 10.86 10.89
N CYS A 151 3.08 9.75 10.93
CA CYS A 151 2.02 9.55 11.91
C CYS A 151 2.56 9.49 13.34
N ALA A 152 3.73 8.87 13.56
CA ALA A 152 4.41 8.83 14.84
C ALA A 152 4.83 10.21 15.30
N ALA A 153 5.36 11.04 14.40
CA ALA A 153 5.70 12.44 14.70
C ALA A 153 4.46 13.27 15.06
N LEU A 154 3.31 13.02 14.43
CA LEU A 154 2.05 13.71 14.73
C LEU A 154 1.41 13.26 16.04
N HIS A 155 1.54 12.00 16.42
CA HIS A 155 0.89 11.44 17.60
C HIS A 155 1.73 11.50 18.88
N LYS A 156 3.05 11.71 18.77
CA LYS A 156 3.94 11.71 19.95
C LYS A 156 3.51 12.79 20.94
N ASN A 157 3.32 12.39 22.19
CA ASN A 157 3.04 13.28 23.31
C ASN A 157 3.82 12.89 24.58
N LYS A 158 4.76 11.97 24.43
CA LYS A 158 5.69 11.51 25.45
C LYS A 158 7.10 11.59 24.88
N ALA A 159 8.07 12.04 25.68
CA ALA A 159 9.47 12.05 25.29
C ALA A 159 9.96 10.60 25.03
N ASN A 160 10.91 10.45 24.13
CA ASN A 160 11.59 9.16 23.96
C ASN A 160 12.42 8.91 25.22
N ALA A 161 12.10 7.85 25.97
CA ALA A 161 12.99 7.31 26.99
C ALA A 161 14.19 6.59 26.33
#